data_AF-A0A4R3UGK1-F1
#
_entry.id   AF-A0A4R3UGK1-F1
#
_cell.length_a   1.000
_cell.length_b   1.000
_cell.length_c   1.000
_cell.angle_alpha   90.00
_cell.angle_beta   90.00
_cell.angle_gamma   90.00
#
_symmetry.space_group_name_H-M   'P 1'
#
loop_
_entity.id
_entity.type
_entity.pdbx_description
1 polymer ?
#
loop_
_entity_poly.entity_id
_entity_poly.type
_entity_poly.pdbx_seq_one_letter_code
_entity_poly.pdbx_strand_id
1 'polypeptide(L)'
;MSKSLRLLAASLLTALSAAAHADLVVASQGVNFTYHAVDADTFTLHIQNALDATGNWAPATNLGELGFKGLGDLSGLTGVNVSASPAPGGSFQWSYTRTELTGSGCNANGNSKALCLDASPDLPLSNDLLLTIDLLGKNIDISGVTAPELKVGFTAWQAASGKPGSNGYKPAGYYVVGDLLSQVMTSPAITPPTNTAPTNSFNDAPPNNVPEPASLALAGLALLGVAAASRRRAG
;
A
#
# COMPACT_ATOMS: atom_id res chain seq x y z
N MET A 1 5.66 -9.04 65.99
CA MET A 1 5.02 -7.75 65.59
C MET A 1 5.70 -7.23 64.34
N SER A 2 4.93 -7.16 63.27
CA SER A 2 5.28 -6.79 61.89
C SER A 2 5.61 -5.31 61.74
N LYS A 3 6.64 -4.97 60.96
CA LYS A 3 6.65 -3.72 60.20
C LYS A 3 6.97 -4.01 58.74
N SER A 4 5.94 -3.79 57.94
CA SER A 4 5.78 -4.24 56.57
C SER A 4 6.58 -3.39 55.59
N LEU A 5 7.32 -4.10 54.75
CA LEU A 5 7.74 -3.74 53.40
C LEU A 5 6.52 -3.30 52.57
N ARG A 6 6.71 -2.34 51.63
CA ARG A 6 6.13 -2.37 50.26
C ARG A 6 6.60 -1.13 49.47
N LEU A 7 7.64 -1.33 48.66
CA LEU A 7 7.98 -0.47 47.52
C LEU A 7 6.93 -0.71 46.42
N LEU A 8 6.24 0.34 46.00
CA LEU A 8 5.46 0.36 44.76
C LEU A 8 6.42 0.54 43.58
N ALA A 9 6.49 -0.46 42.70
CA ALA A 9 6.98 -0.30 41.34
C ALA A 9 5.84 -0.75 40.41
N ALA A 10 5.08 0.22 39.91
CA ALA A 10 4.06 -0.01 38.90
C ALA A 10 4.67 0.28 37.53
N SER A 11 5.10 -0.77 36.84
CA SER A 11 5.54 -0.70 35.45
C SER A 11 4.31 -0.68 34.55
N LEU A 12 3.90 0.50 34.06
CA LEU A 12 2.95 0.59 32.96
C LEU A 12 3.64 0.10 31.68
N LEU A 13 3.35 -1.13 31.26
CA LEU A 13 3.51 -1.54 29.85
C LEU A 13 2.25 -1.10 29.11
N THR A 14 2.28 0.08 28.49
CA THR A 14 1.36 0.40 27.41
C THR A 14 1.78 -0.40 26.18
N ALA A 15 1.11 -1.53 25.96
CA ALA A 15 1.16 -2.22 24.68
C ALA A 15 0.51 -1.29 23.64
N LEU A 16 1.30 -0.63 22.80
CA LEU A 16 0.78 -0.03 21.57
C LEU A 16 0.32 -1.20 20.69
N SER A 17 -0.99 -1.41 20.61
CA SER A 17 -1.58 -2.18 19.52
C SER A 17 -1.35 -1.39 18.24
N ALA A 18 -0.28 -1.70 17.51
CA ALA A 18 -0.16 -1.27 16.12
C ALA A 18 -1.36 -1.87 15.37
N ALA A 19 -2.27 -1.03 14.88
CA ALA A 19 -3.26 -1.48 13.93
C ALA A 19 -2.50 -1.96 12.70
N ALA A 20 -2.62 -3.25 12.38
CA ALA A 20 -2.06 -3.76 11.14
C ALA A 20 -2.90 -3.19 9.99
N HIS A 21 -2.33 -2.29 9.19
CA HIS A 21 -2.95 -1.84 7.96
C HIS A 21 -2.90 -2.99 6.94
N ALA A 22 -4.04 -3.30 6.33
CA ALA A 22 -4.14 -4.35 5.33
C ALA A 22 -3.75 -3.83 3.95
N ASP A 23 -3.09 -4.68 3.16
CA ASP A 23 -2.85 -4.42 1.75
C ASP A 23 -4.16 -4.48 0.98
N LEU A 24 -4.36 -3.52 0.08
CA LEU A 24 -5.49 -3.46 -0.84
C LEU A 24 -4.94 -3.59 -2.26
N VAL A 25 -5.46 -4.54 -3.02
CA VAL A 25 -4.87 -4.92 -4.31
C VAL A 25 -5.86 -4.78 -5.46
N VAL A 26 -5.32 -4.51 -6.64
CA VAL A 26 -5.99 -4.72 -7.93
C VAL A 26 -4.96 -5.16 -8.97
N ALA A 27 -5.34 -6.10 -9.82
CA ALA A 27 -4.56 -6.51 -10.98
C ALA A 27 -5.30 -6.14 -12.27
N SER A 28 -4.59 -5.56 -13.22
CA SER A 28 -5.15 -5.18 -14.52
C SER A 28 -4.08 -5.31 -15.60
N GLN A 29 -4.42 -5.99 -16.69
CA GLN A 29 -3.57 -6.12 -17.88
C GLN A 29 -2.14 -6.59 -17.58
N GLY A 30 -1.96 -7.50 -16.62
CA GLY A 30 -0.67 -8.06 -16.25
C GLY A 30 0.10 -7.24 -15.20
N VAL A 31 -0.39 -6.06 -14.83
CA VAL A 31 0.21 -5.19 -13.80
C VAL A 31 -0.55 -5.36 -12.48
N ASN A 32 0.20 -5.51 -11.38
CA ASN A 32 -0.36 -5.56 -10.04
C ASN A 32 -0.14 -4.23 -9.33
N PHE A 33 -1.17 -3.76 -8.65
CA PHE A 33 -1.14 -2.55 -7.84
C PHE A 33 -1.51 -2.93 -6.40
N THR A 34 -0.66 -2.55 -5.46
CA THR A 34 -0.89 -2.76 -4.03
C THR A 34 -0.83 -1.41 -3.32
N TYR A 35 -1.92 -1.06 -2.65
CA TYR A 35 -2.01 0.07 -1.75
C TYR A 35 -1.79 -0.41 -0.32
N HIS A 36 -0.96 0.31 0.43
CA HIS A 36 -0.74 0.06 1.84
C HIS A 36 -0.72 1.39 2.61
N ALA A 37 -1.64 1.55 3.56
CA ALA A 37 -1.60 2.69 4.48
C ALA A 37 -0.46 2.48 5.49
N VAL A 38 0.44 3.45 5.59
CA VAL A 38 1.58 3.41 6.52
C VAL A 38 1.18 4.05 7.85
N ASP A 39 0.49 5.17 7.78
CA ASP A 39 -0.06 5.92 8.91
C ASP A 39 -1.27 6.79 8.46
N ALA A 40 -1.58 7.85 9.21
CA ALA A 40 -2.78 8.67 9.00
C ALA A 40 -2.68 9.63 7.80
N ASP A 41 -1.48 9.87 7.28
CA ASP A 41 -1.23 10.78 6.15
C ASP A 41 -0.24 10.22 5.11
N THR A 42 0.32 9.03 5.34
CA THR A 42 1.26 8.36 4.43
C THR A 42 0.73 7.01 3.96
N PHE A 43 0.83 6.75 2.65
CA PHE A 43 0.57 5.44 2.07
C PHE A 43 1.59 5.11 0.98
N THR A 44 1.68 3.83 0.63
CA THR A 44 2.44 3.38 -0.53
C THR A 44 1.53 2.86 -1.64
N LEU A 45 1.98 3.06 -2.88
CA LEU A 45 1.48 2.35 -4.04
C LEU A 45 2.64 1.54 -4.63
N HIS A 46 2.53 0.23 -4.55
CA HIS A 46 3.47 -0.69 -5.18
C HIS A 46 2.92 -1.16 -6.52
N ILE A 47 3.66 -0.94 -7.59
CA ILE A 47 3.32 -1.28 -8.96
C ILE A 47 4.32 -2.35 -9.42
N GLN A 48 3.80 -3.52 -9.79
CA GLN A 48 4.62 -4.65 -10.22
C GLN A 48 4.26 -5.10 -11.63
N ASN A 49 5.27 -5.60 -12.35
CA ASN A 49 5.16 -6.09 -13.73
C ASN A 49 4.76 -5.03 -14.76
N ALA A 50 5.07 -3.75 -14.52
CA ALA A 50 4.65 -2.67 -15.43
C ALA A 50 5.34 -2.73 -16.81
N LEU A 51 6.55 -3.31 -16.93
CA LEU A 51 7.21 -3.51 -18.22
C LEU A 51 6.66 -4.72 -18.99
N ASP A 52 5.96 -5.62 -18.29
CA ASP A 52 5.29 -6.79 -18.86
C ASP A 52 3.79 -6.55 -19.05
N ALA A 53 3.35 -5.28 -19.02
CA ALA A 53 1.98 -4.89 -19.23
C ALA A 53 1.46 -5.36 -20.60
N THR A 54 0.20 -5.75 -20.64
CA THR A 54 -0.47 -6.29 -21.83
C THR A 54 -1.57 -5.35 -22.32
N GLY A 55 -2.26 -5.72 -23.41
CA GLY A 55 -3.38 -4.96 -23.95
C GLY A 55 -3.01 -3.55 -24.38
N ASN A 56 -3.80 -2.55 -23.99
CA ASN A 56 -3.52 -1.16 -24.35
C ASN A 56 -2.37 -0.53 -23.53
N TRP A 57 -1.86 -1.23 -22.51
CA TRP A 57 -0.72 -0.75 -21.71
C TRP A 57 0.62 -1.26 -22.23
N ALA A 58 0.63 -2.23 -23.15
CA ALA A 58 1.85 -2.78 -23.75
C ALA A 58 2.85 -1.76 -24.33
N PRO A 59 2.44 -0.62 -24.94
CA PRO A 59 3.40 0.36 -25.45
C PRO A 59 3.88 1.36 -24.39
N ALA A 60 3.41 1.28 -23.15
CA ALA A 60 3.78 2.21 -22.09
C ALA A 60 5.26 2.09 -21.72
N THR A 61 5.91 3.24 -21.53
CA THR A 61 7.30 3.31 -21.05
C THR A 61 7.42 4.08 -19.74
N ASN A 62 6.41 4.87 -19.40
CA ASN A 62 6.41 5.75 -18.25
C ASN A 62 5.04 5.74 -17.54
N LEU A 63 5.05 6.15 -16.27
CA LEU A 63 3.90 6.51 -15.47
C LEU A 63 3.80 8.03 -15.45
N GLY A 64 2.74 8.58 -16.05
CA GLY A 64 2.50 10.02 -16.05
C GLY A 64 1.58 10.45 -14.91
N GLU A 65 0.49 9.70 -14.68
CA GLU A 65 -0.59 10.17 -13.82
C GLU A 65 -1.12 9.08 -12.89
N LEU A 66 -1.52 9.49 -11.69
CA LEU A 66 -2.20 8.64 -10.72
C LEU A 66 -3.43 9.36 -10.18
N GLY A 67 -4.53 8.63 -10.03
CA GLY A 67 -5.74 9.12 -9.39
C GLY A 67 -6.16 8.21 -8.25
N PHE A 68 -6.52 8.79 -7.11
CA PHE A 68 -7.06 8.07 -5.97
C PHE A 68 -8.38 8.68 -5.54
N LYS A 69 -9.35 7.84 -5.20
CA LYS A 69 -10.60 8.25 -4.54
C LYS A 69 -10.87 7.38 -3.33
N GLY A 70 -11.71 7.87 -2.42
CA GLY A 70 -12.05 7.12 -1.22
C GLY A 70 -10.90 7.02 -0.22
N LEU A 71 -9.95 7.95 -0.25
CA LEU A 71 -8.84 8.02 0.70
C LEU A 71 -9.25 8.53 2.09
N GLY A 72 -10.50 8.94 2.30
CA GLY A 72 -10.95 9.52 3.57
C GLY A 72 -11.04 11.05 3.53
N ASP A 73 -10.70 11.72 4.64
CA ASP A 73 -10.75 13.17 4.72
C ASP A 73 -9.45 13.81 4.21
N LEU A 74 -9.57 14.58 3.13
CA LEU A 74 -8.50 15.36 2.51
C LEU A 74 -8.76 16.88 2.65
N SER A 75 -9.55 17.30 3.64
CA SER A 75 -10.01 18.70 3.78
C SER A 75 -8.88 19.68 4.09
N GLY A 76 -7.88 19.27 4.86
CA GLY A 76 -6.72 20.10 5.20
C GLY A 76 -5.44 19.77 4.42
N LEU A 77 -5.56 19.11 3.25
CA LEU A 77 -4.43 18.88 2.35
C LEU A 77 -3.86 20.21 1.82
N THR A 78 -2.56 20.38 1.98
CA THR A 78 -1.79 21.59 1.58
C THR A 78 -0.62 21.26 0.66
N GLY A 79 -0.19 20.00 0.61
CA GLY A 79 0.90 19.54 -0.24
C GLY A 79 0.88 18.03 -0.37
N VAL A 80 1.66 17.49 -1.30
CA VAL A 80 1.94 16.07 -1.40
C VAL A 80 3.42 15.90 -1.72
N ASN A 81 4.10 15.06 -0.96
CA ASN A 81 5.43 14.57 -1.30
C ASN A 81 5.31 13.17 -1.86
N VAL A 82 6.01 12.90 -2.96
CA VAL A 82 6.09 11.56 -3.55
C VAL A 82 7.55 11.19 -3.69
N SER A 83 7.90 10.02 -3.16
CA SER A 83 9.20 9.39 -3.40
C SER A 83 9.00 8.07 -4.13
N ALA A 84 9.99 7.69 -4.93
CA ALA A 84 9.95 6.47 -5.74
C ALA A 84 11.18 5.60 -5.44
N SER A 85 10.98 4.29 -5.39
CA SER A 85 12.00 3.27 -5.30
C SER A 85 11.79 2.23 -6.41
N PRO A 86 12.79 1.99 -7.28
CA PRO A 86 14.07 2.70 -7.37
C PRO A 86 13.88 4.19 -7.71
N ALA A 87 14.77 5.04 -7.18
CA ALA A 87 14.75 6.46 -7.52
C ALA A 87 15.12 6.64 -9.00
N PRO A 88 14.41 7.48 -9.76
CA PRO A 88 14.79 7.77 -11.13
C PRO A 88 16.13 8.50 -11.16
N GLY A 89 16.89 8.32 -12.24
CA GLY A 89 18.25 8.89 -12.40
C GLY A 89 18.30 10.43 -12.56
N GLY A 90 17.23 11.15 -12.25
CA GLY A 90 17.11 12.60 -12.39
C GLY A 90 16.06 13.19 -11.46
N SER A 91 15.95 14.53 -11.46
CA SER A 91 14.89 15.22 -10.72
C SER A 91 13.53 14.92 -11.35
N PHE A 92 12.63 14.36 -10.56
CA PHE A 92 11.21 14.22 -10.89
C PHE A 92 10.40 14.92 -9.82
N GLN A 93 9.29 15.53 -10.22
CA GLN A 93 8.37 16.19 -9.32
C GLN A 93 6.97 15.69 -9.60
N TRP A 94 6.16 15.60 -8.55
CA TRP A 94 4.74 15.35 -8.67
C TRP A 94 3.99 16.62 -8.32
N SER A 95 3.15 17.08 -9.23
CA SER A 95 2.12 18.05 -8.91
C SER A 95 0.88 17.31 -8.39
N TYR A 96 0.05 17.99 -7.61
CA TYR A 96 -1.19 17.39 -7.13
C TYR A 96 -2.38 18.34 -7.33
N THR A 97 -3.56 17.76 -7.52
CA THR A 97 -4.84 18.46 -7.46
C THR A 97 -5.83 17.65 -6.64
N ARG A 98 -6.84 18.31 -6.06
CA ARG A 98 -7.90 17.67 -5.26
C ARG A 98 -9.08 17.20 -6.13
N THR A 99 -8.74 16.67 -7.30
CA THR A 99 -9.67 16.36 -8.39
C THR A 99 -9.47 14.92 -8.84
N GLU A 100 -10.36 14.41 -9.70
CA GLU A 100 -10.16 13.07 -10.27
C GLU A 100 -9.21 13.11 -11.47
N LEU A 101 -8.48 12.02 -11.67
CA LEU A 101 -7.89 11.71 -12.96
C LEU A 101 -9.01 11.47 -13.99
N THR A 102 -8.94 12.18 -15.11
CA THR A 102 -9.86 12.06 -16.25
C THR A 102 -9.09 11.71 -17.52
N GLY A 103 -9.78 11.43 -18.64
CA GLY A 103 -9.11 11.24 -19.93
C GLY A 103 -8.39 12.49 -20.47
N SER A 104 -8.52 13.64 -19.80
CA SER A 104 -7.76 14.86 -20.09
C SER A 104 -6.66 15.13 -19.05
N GLY A 105 -6.35 14.14 -18.21
CA GLY A 105 -5.38 14.24 -17.14
C GLY A 105 -5.91 14.77 -15.82
N CYS A 106 -5.01 15.26 -14.96
CA CYS A 106 -5.34 15.93 -13.70
C CYS A 106 -5.97 17.31 -13.94
N ASN A 107 -7.29 17.42 -13.81
CA ASN A 107 -8.02 18.67 -14.08
C ASN A 107 -8.25 19.49 -12.81
N ALA A 108 -7.63 20.66 -12.69
CA ALA A 108 -7.76 21.54 -11.51
C ALA A 108 -9.19 22.04 -11.17
N ASN A 109 -10.17 21.89 -12.08
CA ASN A 109 -11.52 22.43 -11.92
C ASN A 109 -12.50 21.39 -11.34
N GLY A 110 -12.38 21.09 -10.05
CA GLY A 110 -13.33 20.25 -9.33
C GLY A 110 -12.88 19.94 -7.90
N ASN A 111 -13.81 19.63 -6.99
CA ASN A 111 -13.48 19.00 -5.70
C ASN A 111 -14.27 17.70 -5.62
N SER A 112 -13.59 16.58 -5.87
CA SER A 112 -14.18 15.25 -5.93
C SER A 112 -13.81 14.37 -4.74
N LYS A 113 -13.26 14.96 -3.66
CA LYS A 113 -12.63 14.20 -2.56
C LYS A 113 -11.64 13.16 -3.08
N ALA A 114 -10.95 13.53 -4.15
CA ALA A 114 -9.99 12.70 -4.85
C ALA A 114 -8.62 13.38 -4.79
N LEU A 115 -7.60 12.59 -5.06
CA LEU A 115 -6.24 13.04 -5.24
C LEU A 115 -5.82 12.67 -6.66
N CYS A 116 -5.39 13.65 -7.45
CA CYS A 116 -4.76 13.41 -8.74
C CYS A 116 -3.32 13.90 -8.68
N LEU A 117 -2.39 13.02 -9.04
CA LEU A 117 -0.96 13.27 -9.08
C LEU A 117 -0.50 13.23 -10.54
N ASP A 118 0.27 14.22 -10.95
CA ASP A 118 0.82 14.34 -12.31
C ASP A 118 2.35 14.52 -12.22
N ALA A 119 3.08 13.60 -12.84
CA ALA A 119 4.54 13.51 -12.81
C ALA A 119 5.18 14.37 -13.90
N SER A 120 6.16 15.19 -13.52
CA SER A 120 6.94 16.00 -14.45
C SER A 120 8.44 15.89 -14.15
N PRO A 121 9.25 15.27 -15.03
CA PRO A 121 8.82 14.44 -16.17
C PRO A 121 8.13 13.13 -15.72
N ASP A 122 7.43 12.47 -16.63
CA ASP A 122 6.82 11.16 -16.42
C ASP A 122 7.86 10.13 -15.94
N LEU A 123 7.47 9.35 -14.94
CA LEU A 123 8.35 8.43 -14.23
C LEU A 123 8.60 7.15 -15.07
N PRO A 124 9.85 6.78 -15.40
CA PRO A 124 10.12 5.55 -16.13
C PRO A 124 9.58 4.31 -15.41
N LEU A 125 9.00 3.37 -16.17
CA LEU A 125 8.47 2.13 -15.60
C LEU A 125 9.59 1.17 -15.19
N SER A 126 9.31 0.37 -14.17
CA SER A 126 10.06 -0.81 -13.78
C SER A 126 9.07 -1.95 -13.46
N ASN A 127 9.56 -3.19 -13.42
CA ASN A 127 8.75 -4.31 -12.94
C ASN A 127 8.52 -4.33 -11.43
N ASP A 128 9.16 -3.40 -10.72
CA ASP A 128 9.07 -3.26 -9.27
C ASP A 128 9.25 -1.78 -8.92
N LEU A 129 8.13 -1.07 -8.79
CA LEU A 129 8.08 0.37 -8.54
C LEU A 129 7.27 0.63 -7.28
N LEU A 130 7.94 1.09 -6.22
CA LEU A 130 7.29 1.49 -4.98
C LEU A 130 7.24 3.01 -4.90
N LEU A 131 6.04 3.56 -4.84
CA LEU A 131 5.80 4.97 -4.56
C LEU A 131 5.40 5.11 -3.09
N THR A 132 6.03 6.04 -2.38
CA THR A 132 5.58 6.48 -1.05
C THR A 132 5.01 7.88 -1.19
N ILE A 133 3.75 8.03 -0.85
CA ILE A 133 2.97 9.27 -0.95
C ILE A 133 2.70 9.77 0.47
N ASP A 134 3.22 10.95 0.77
CA ASP A 134 3.07 11.65 2.05
C ASP A 134 2.18 12.89 1.81
N LEU A 135 1.01 12.90 2.47
CA LEU A 135 -0.01 13.93 2.34
C LEU A 135 0.24 15.03 3.38
N LEU A 136 0.70 16.19 2.92
CA LEU A 136 1.05 17.29 3.82
C LEU A 136 -0.18 18.10 4.19
N GLY A 137 -0.40 18.33 5.49
CA GLY A 137 -1.48 19.19 5.94
C GLY A 137 -1.88 19.00 7.39
N LYS A 138 -3.15 19.28 7.68
CA LYS A 138 -3.76 19.04 9.00
C LYS A 138 -5.09 18.33 8.81
N ASN A 139 -5.52 17.57 9.83
CA ASN A 139 -6.80 16.85 9.81
C ASN A 139 -6.96 15.93 8.57
N ILE A 140 -5.83 15.37 8.11
CA ILE A 140 -5.82 14.30 7.12
C ILE A 140 -5.90 13.00 7.92
N ASP A 141 -6.79 12.11 7.49
CA ASP A 141 -6.91 10.78 8.08
C ASP A 141 -7.28 9.77 6.99
N ILE A 142 -6.28 8.99 6.60
CA ILE A 142 -6.41 7.87 5.65
C ILE A 142 -6.40 6.50 6.34
N SER A 143 -6.39 6.46 7.67
CA SER A 143 -6.27 5.21 8.42
C SER A 143 -7.49 4.29 8.29
N GLY A 144 -8.66 4.87 8.01
CA GLY A 144 -9.94 4.16 7.80
C GLY A 144 -10.20 3.69 6.37
N VAL A 145 -9.23 3.81 5.47
CA VAL A 145 -9.38 3.42 4.05
C VAL A 145 -9.51 1.90 3.92
N THR A 146 -10.58 1.44 3.29
CA THR A 146 -10.87 0.00 3.10
C THR A 146 -11.10 -0.40 1.64
N ALA A 147 -11.42 0.55 0.77
CA ALA A 147 -11.71 0.31 -0.63
C ALA A 147 -11.45 1.58 -1.48
N PRO A 148 -10.20 2.07 -1.58
CA PRO A 148 -9.89 3.22 -2.41
C PRO A 148 -10.05 2.84 -3.89
N GLU A 149 -10.41 3.81 -4.72
CA GLU A 149 -10.38 3.63 -6.17
C GLU A 149 -9.04 4.13 -6.71
N LEU A 150 -8.40 3.32 -7.56
CA LEU A 150 -7.19 3.66 -8.29
C LEU A 150 -7.51 3.96 -9.77
N LYS A 151 -6.90 5.04 -10.26
CA LYS A 151 -6.79 5.38 -11.67
C LYS A 151 -5.32 5.57 -12.02
N VAL A 152 -4.95 5.22 -13.25
CA VAL A 152 -3.56 5.23 -13.72
C VAL A 152 -3.53 5.77 -15.14
N GLY A 153 -2.62 6.69 -15.43
CA GLY A 153 -2.29 7.15 -16.78
C GLY A 153 -0.88 6.71 -17.14
N PHE A 154 -0.77 5.66 -17.96
CA PHE A 154 0.50 5.24 -18.51
C PHE A 154 0.79 5.97 -19.82
N THR A 155 2.03 6.38 -19.98
CA THR A 155 2.47 7.23 -21.08
C THR A 155 3.63 6.61 -21.85
N ALA A 156 3.81 7.07 -23.07
CA ALA A 156 4.97 6.77 -23.89
C ALA A 156 5.46 8.03 -24.59
N TRP A 157 6.77 8.10 -24.78
CA TRP A 157 7.38 9.18 -25.57
C TRP A 157 6.98 9.03 -27.03
N GLN A 158 6.40 10.09 -27.60
CA GLN A 158 6.20 10.21 -29.04
C GLN A 158 7.12 11.32 -29.56
N ALA A 159 7.92 10.98 -30.57
CA ALA A 159 8.72 11.97 -31.28
C ALA A 159 7.82 12.98 -32.01
N ALA A 160 8.34 14.19 -32.23
CA ALA A 160 7.62 15.19 -33.00
C ALA A 160 7.29 14.64 -34.40
N SER A 161 6.09 14.95 -34.89
CA SER A 161 5.66 14.59 -36.24
C SER A 161 5.07 15.80 -36.96
N GLY A 162 5.20 15.81 -38.29
CA GLY A 162 4.81 16.96 -39.11
C GLY A 162 5.82 18.12 -39.05
N LYS A 163 5.52 19.20 -39.78
CA LYS A 163 6.36 20.40 -39.84
C LYS A 163 5.87 21.44 -38.82
N PRO A 164 6.72 22.01 -37.95
CA PRO A 164 6.32 23.10 -37.06
C PRO A 164 5.56 24.21 -37.80
N GLY A 165 4.40 24.60 -37.27
CA GLY A 165 3.52 25.62 -37.86
C GLY A 165 2.57 25.14 -38.96
N SER A 166 2.47 23.82 -39.21
CA SER A 166 1.47 23.25 -40.14
C SER A 166 0.29 22.61 -39.42
N ASN A 167 -0.87 22.55 -40.08
CA ASN A 167 -2.04 21.80 -39.62
C ASN A 167 -1.70 20.30 -39.63
N GLY A 168 -1.32 19.77 -38.47
CA GLY A 168 -0.85 18.38 -38.32
C GLY A 168 0.50 18.25 -37.62
N TYR A 169 1.15 19.37 -37.26
CA TYR A 169 2.30 19.32 -36.36
C TYR A 169 1.88 18.78 -34.99
N LYS A 170 2.55 17.73 -34.53
CA LYS A 170 2.47 17.24 -33.16
C LYS A 170 3.86 17.38 -32.53
N PRO A 171 4.00 18.15 -31.44
CA PRO A 171 5.29 18.27 -30.76
C PRO A 171 5.71 16.94 -30.15
N ALA A 172 7.01 16.79 -29.89
CA ALA A 172 7.50 15.65 -29.13
C ALA A 172 7.02 15.77 -27.68
N GLY A 173 6.66 14.65 -27.05
CA GLY A 173 6.20 14.65 -25.67
C GLY A 173 5.74 13.27 -25.22
N TYR A 174 5.39 13.19 -23.94
CA TYR A 174 4.69 12.03 -23.41
C TYR A 174 3.20 12.15 -23.72
N TYR A 175 2.61 11.03 -24.15
CA TYR A 175 1.19 10.93 -24.42
C TYR A 175 0.65 9.70 -23.72
N VAL A 176 -0.56 9.81 -23.17
CA VAL A 176 -1.28 8.67 -22.58
C VAL A 176 -1.51 7.62 -23.67
N VAL A 177 -0.98 6.42 -23.44
CA VAL A 177 -1.14 5.27 -24.34
C VAL A 177 -2.04 4.19 -23.73
N GLY A 178 -2.29 4.28 -22.42
CA GLY A 178 -3.16 3.36 -21.70
C GLY A 178 -3.62 3.96 -20.37
N ASP A 179 -4.87 3.66 -20.00
CA ASP A 179 -5.48 4.18 -18.78
C ASP A 179 -6.19 3.09 -17.96
N LEU A 180 -6.23 3.31 -16.65
CA LEU A 180 -7.14 2.63 -15.72
C LEU A 180 -8.23 3.63 -15.34
N LEU A 181 -9.42 3.48 -15.94
CA LEU A 181 -10.49 4.48 -15.84
C LEU A 181 -11.08 4.64 -14.42
N SER A 182 -11.06 3.58 -13.62
CA SER A 182 -11.23 3.54 -12.14
C SER A 182 -11.33 2.07 -11.73
N GLN A 183 -10.61 1.64 -10.70
CA GLN A 183 -10.79 0.31 -10.11
C GLN A 183 -10.77 0.38 -8.60
N VAL A 184 -11.73 -0.29 -7.96
CA VAL A 184 -11.75 -0.46 -6.50
C VAL A 184 -10.63 -1.43 -6.11
N MET A 185 -9.75 -0.99 -5.22
CA MET A 185 -8.73 -1.84 -4.60
C MET A 185 -9.34 -2.53 -3.39
N THR A 186 -9.18 -3.85 -3.29
CA THR A 186 -9.81 -4.65 -2.23
C THR A 186 -8.77 -5.47 -1.48
N SER A 187 -9.04 -5.77 -0.21
CA SER A 187 -8.20 -6.71 0.53
C SER A 187 -8.13 -8.05 -0.22
N PRO A 188 -6.94 -8.66 -0.38
CA PRO A 188 -6.86 -9.99 -0.95
C PRO A 188 -7.68 -10.91 -0.07
N ALA A 189 -8.69 -11.57 -0.66
CA ALA A 189 -9.49 -12.53 0.07
C ALA A 189 -8.53 -13.55 0.70
N ILE A 190 -8.51 -13.62 2.03
CA ILE A 190 -7.94 -14.77 2.72
C ILE A 190 -8.86 -15.92 2.35
N THR A 191 -8.59 -16.61 1.23
CA THR A 191 -9.13 -17.95 1.05
C THR A 191 -8.61 -18.75 2.24
N PRO A 192 -9.47 -19.18 3.18
CA PRO A 192 -9.03 -20.10 4.22
C PRO A 192 -8.41 -21.29 3.48
N PRO A 193 -7.30 -21.88 3.97
CA PRO A 193 -6.83 -23.12 3.40
C PRO A 193 -7.99 -24.10 3.44
N THR A 194 -8.53 -24.45 2.29
CA THR A 194 -9.47 -25.55 2.17
C THR A 194 -8.67 -26.79 2.51
N ASN A 195 -8.68 -27.18 3.79
CA ASN A 195 -8.36 -28.52 4.22
C ASN A 195 -9.44 -29.47 3.66
N THR A 196 -9.47 -29.63 2.34
CA THR A 196 -10.05 -30.82 1.71
C THR A 196 -9.07 -31.95 1.99
N ALA A 197 -9.15 -32.48 3.20
CA ALA A 197 -8.66 -33.82 3.48
C ALA A 197 -9.32 -34.79 2.49
N PRO A 198 -8.57 -35.71 1.87
CA PRO A 198 -9.18 -36.73 1.02
C PRO A 198 -10.12 -37.59 1.88
N THR A 199 -11.41 -37.54 1.58
CA THR A 199 -12.43 -38.38 2.20
C THR A 199 -12.24 -39.83 1.74
N ASN A 200 -11.44 -40.60 2.47
CA ASN A 200 -11.54 -42.05 2.46
C ASN A 200 -12.71 -42.45 3.36
N SER A 201 -13.82 -42.81 2.74
CA SER A 201 -15.02 -43.34 3.39
C SER A 201 -14.74 -44.74 3.95
N PHE A 202 -14.73 -44.87 5.27
CA PHE A 202 -14.96 -46.13 5.97
C PHE A 202 -15.91 -45.83 7.15
N ASN A 203 -17.18 -46.26 6.99
CA ASN A 203 -18.16 -46.31 8.06
C ASN A 203 -17.89 -47.53 8.94
N ASP A 204 -17.80 -47.35 10.28
CA ASP A 204 -18.63 -48.08 11.26
C ASP A 204 -18.36 -47.67 12.73
N ALA A 205 -19.45 -47.25 13.41
CA ALA A 205 -19.75 -47.27 14.86
C ALA A 205 -19.19 -46.15 15.81
N PRO A 206 -19.75 -45.95 17.04
CA PRO A 206 -20.81 -44.99 17.42
C PRO A 206 -20.31 -43.87 18.40
N PRO A 207 -21.16 -42.94 18.91
CA PRO A 207 -20.77 -41.55 19.16
C PRO A 207 -20.12 -41.33 20.54
N ASN A 208 -18.91 -40.79 20.54
CA ASN A 208 -18.32 -40.17 21.72
C ASN A 208 -18.23 -38.65 21.48
N ASN A 209 -19.14 -37.92 22.12
CA ASN A 209 -19.05 -36.47 22.29
C ASN A 209 -17.76 -36.13 23.06
N VAL A 210 -16.85 -35.39 22.43
CA VAL A 210 -15.79 -34.68 23.14
C VAL A 210 -15.74 -33.25 22.59
N PRO A 211 -15.89 -32.22 23.43
CA PRO A 211 -15.75 -30.83 23.02
C PRO A 211 -14.31 -30.50 22.61
N GLU A 212 -14.15 -29.87 21.45
CA GLU A 212 -12.88 -29.28 21.02
C GLU A 212 -12.47 -28.12 21.93
N PRO A 213 -11.17 -28.00 22.23
CA PRO A 213 -10.55 -26.71 22.37
C PRO A 213 -9.52 -26.53 21.26
N ALA A 214 -9.88 -25.78 20.22
CA ALA A 214 -8.89 -25.05 19.42
C ALA A 214 -8.32 -23.92 20.32
N SER A 215 -7.33 -24.27 21.13
CA SER A 215 -6.46 -23.33 21.81
C SER A 215 -5.07 -23.91 21.76
N LEU A 216 -4.41 -23.73 20.60
CA LEU A 216 -2.97 -23.91 20.48
C LEU A 216 -2.29 -22.89 21.40
N ALA A 217 -2.01 -23.35 22.61
CA ALA A 217 -1.07 -22.74 23.52
C ALA A 217 0.31 -22.68 22.85
N LEU A 218 0.76 -21.49 22.47
CA LEU A 218 2.18 -21.26 22.23
C LEU A 218 2.84 -20.96 23.58
N ALA A 219 3.08 -22.01 24.35
CA ALA A 219 3.98 -22.00 25.48
C ALA A 219 5.43 -22.08 24.96
N GLY A 220 6.10 -20.93 24.88
CA GLY A 220 7.54 -20.84 24.66
C GLY A 220 8.26 -20.51 25.96
N LEU A 221 8.48 -21.51 26.82
CA LEU A 221 9.35 -21.43 27.99
C LEU A 221 10.69 -22.12 27.68
N ALA A 222 11.78 -21.38 27.70
CA ALA A 222 13.13 -21.89 27.98
C ALA A 222 13.98 -20.71 28.53
N LEU A 223 14.16 -20.55 29.84
CA LEU A 223 15.22 -21.13 30.69
C LEU A 223 16.64 -20.88 30.19
N LEU A 224 17.35 -19.91 30.80
CA LEU A 224 18.83 -19.76 30.99
C LEU A 224 19.10 -18.32 31.49
N GLY A 225 19.83 -18.02 32.56
CA GLY A 225 20.52 -18.77 33.59
C GLY A 225 20.87 -17.80 34.72
N VAL A 226 20.57 -18.17 35.96
CA VAL A 226 20.95 -17.44 37.17
C VAL A 226 22.40 -17.83 37.51
N ALA A 227 23.34 -16.91 37.37
CA ALA A 227 24.64 -16.98 38.03
C ALA A 227 24.64 -16.01 39.22
N ALA A 228 24.09 -16.46 40.35
CA ALA A 228 24.29 -15.78 41.62
C ALA A 228 25.66 -16.16 42.16
N ALA A 229 26.52 -15.15 42.26
CA ALA A 229 27.83 -15.23 42.89
C ALA A 229 27.70 -15.70 44.35
N SER A 230 28.18 -16.91 44.61
CA SER A 230 28.44 -17.42 45.96
C SER A 230 29.93 -17.70 46.13
N ARG A 231 30.69 -16.71 46.60
CA ARG A 231 31.86 -16.98 47.46
C ARG A 231 31.77 -16.14 48.71
N ARG A 232 31.26 -16.80 49.75
CA ARG A 232 31.45 -16.44 51.15
C ARG A 232 32.76 -17.03 51.66
N ARG A 233 33.43 -16.26 52.51
CA ARG A 233 34.28 -16.64 53.66
C ARG A 233 35.68 -17.21 53.37
N ALA A 234 36.71 -16.52 53.86
CA ALA A 234 37.43 -16.88 55.09
C ALA A 234 38.66 -15.96 55.25
N GLY A 235 38.85 -15.37 56.45
CA GLY A 235 39.99 -14.52 56.80
C GLY A 235 39.56 -13.16 57.30
#